data_AF-A0AAD3H336-F1
#
_entry.id   AF-A0AAD3H336-F1
#
_cell.length_a   1.000
_cell.length_b   1.000
_cell.length_c   1.000
_cell.angle_alpha   90.00
_cell.angle_beta   90.00
_cell.angle_gamma   90.00
#
_symmetry.space_group_name_H-M   'P 1'
#
loop_
_entity.id
_entity.type
_entity.pdbx_description
1 polymer ?
#
loop_
_entity_poly.entity_id
_entity_poly.type
_entity_poly.pdbx_seq_one_letter_code
_entity_poly.pdbx_strand_id
1 'polypeptide(L)'
;MVAVLPFLTTILLATGKSPRKTKKPLGRYEEKRSTGRKRYNRDGAKRKKGSRNDIPTKQVVVDPLPRITKNLEDEPLPYYYTCRHTYENTLIDEIHRFASLNDCEGKVLASTPYPGLVRVEEKEEGCIPHYYDPIYALQAMPKSVVCSAESIKGLAKEILFELFGDGDSDEDENTQTGDSDSKKIRKELLLKAEKGSLIIHALVPGMIKGSTAPPMMRRSIKVGEEISKIMKKTYKAARKNNEETEHISERWLLQIMLQSNEIAVASLVKTKQIGPGKTAFWPNSQFPLGLAKVDIEEKMPSSAYRKLSEGLACMQLQPSQNELACDLGASPGGWTSILRKFGTSVISIDRSELDPVLMRDDKVQFLKGDAFAFEPESVVDWMVSDVIAYPEKTIEMLDFWCSNKLAKNMIVTMKFQGHEPALDELDRCVQTVRQHSYSCRVKHFFNNKNEVTFMVSQKVLVDNEASHGIVNTPMFQPIN
;
A
#
# COMPACT_ATOMS: atom_id res chain seq x y z
N MET A 1 9.95 24.04 -15.44
CA MET A 1 10.51 22.68 -15.62
C MET A 1 10.93 22.17 -14.26
N VAL A 2 10.02 21.48 -13.56
CA VAL A 2 10.29 20.85 -12.26
C VAL A 2 10.53 19.36 -12.53
N ALA A 3 11.69 18.87 -12.10
CA ALA A 3 12.14 17.51 -12.33
C ALA A 3 11.43 16.54 -11.37
N VAL A 4 10.70 15.59 -11.95
CA VAL A 4 10.19 14.39 -11.30
C VAL A 4 11.38 13.49 -10.95
N LEU A 5 11.56 13.15 -9.67
CA LEU A 5 12.57 12.20 -9.21
C LEU A 5 11.87 10.95 -8.64
N PRO A 6 11.94 9.79 -9.31
CA PRO A 6 11.58 8.52 -8.71
C PRO A 6 12.85 7.79 -8.30
N PHE A 7 13.12 7.66 -6.99
CA PHE A 7 13.97 6.57 -6.52
C PHE A 7 13.06 5.38 -6.22
N LEU A 8 12.90 4.51 -7.21
CA LEU A 8 12.22 3.21 -7.13
C LEU A 8 13.05 2.19 -6.34
N THR A 9 12.39 1.35 -5.56
CA THR A 9 12.87 -0.02 -5.30
C THR A 9 11.89 -0.98 -6.00
N THR A 10 11.69 -0.71 -7.28
CA THR A 10 11.08 -1.60 -8.27
C THR A 10 12.22 -1.93 -9.21
N ILE A 11 12.46 -3.21 -9.50
CA ILE A 11 13.51 -3.61 -10.43
C ILE A 11 13.05 -3.26 -11.85
N LEU A 12 13.23 -2.00 -12.25
CA LEU A 12 13.30 -1.61 -13.66
C LEU A 12 14.76 -1.80 -14.05
N LEU A 13 15.07 -2.76 -14.93
CA LEU A 13 16.47 -3.00 -15.32
C LEU A 13 17.05 -1.73 -15.94
N ALA A 14 18.29 -1.39 -15.68
CA ALA A 14 19.05 -0.48 -16.54
C ALA A 14 20.51 -0.94 -16.56
N THR A 15 20.96 -1.39 -17.74
CA THR A 15 22.38 -1.55 -18.07
C THR A 15 22.67 -0.61 -19.24
N GLY A 16 23.71 0.22 -19.13
CA GLY A 16 24.13 1.14 -20.19
C GLY A 16 25.40 1.90 -19.81
N LYS A 17 26.49 1.62 -20.55
CA LYS A 17 27.85 2.12 -20.34
C LYS A 17 27.97 3.64 -20.54
N SER A 18 28.77 4.29 -19.70
CA SER A 18 29.19 5.69 -19.84
C SER A 18 30.30 5.86 -20.90
N PRO A 19 30.28 6.91 -21.75
CA PRO A 19 31.41 7.25 -22.59
C PRO A 19 32.41 8.14 -21.83
N ARG A 20 33.69 7.75 -21.90
CA ARG A 20 34.84 8.54 -21.45
C ARG A 20 34.85 9.93 -22.12
N LYS A 21 34.94 11.00 -21.32
CA LYS A 21 35.69 12.21 -21.70
C LYS A 21 36.51 12.76 -20.53
N THR A 22 37.75 13.04 -20.87
CA THR A 22 38.90 13.48 -20.07
C THR A 22 38.81 14.95 -19.66
N LYS A 23 39.03 15.26 -18.37
CA LYS A 23 39.70 16.50 -17.94
C LYS A 23 40.58 16.22 -16.71
N LYS A 24 41.84 16.67 -16.79
CA LYS A 24 42.94 16.55 -15.80
C LYS A 24 42.76 17.57 -14.64
N PRO A 25 43.55 17.44 -13.54
CA PRO A 25 43.07 17.64 -12.17
C PRO A 25 43.34 19.05 -11.60
N LEU A 26 42.51 19.46 -10.64
CA LEU A 26 42.74 20.65 -9.80
C LEU A 26 42.50 20.28 -8.33
N GLY A 27 43.51 20.54 -7.51
CA GLY A 27 43.38 20.90 -6.08
C GLY A 27 42.96 19.80 -5.10
N ARG A 28 43.93 19.18 -4.45
CA ARG A 28 43.76 18.35 -3.26
C ARG A 28 43.33 19.24 -2.08
N TYR A 29 42.04 19.25 -1.73
CA TYR A 29 41.57 19.76 -0.43
C TYR A 29 41.55 18.58 0.55
N GLU A 30 42.48 18.59 1.51
CA GLU A 30 42.50 17.64 2.62
C GLU A 30 41.34 17.92 3.57
N GLU A 31 40.38 17.01 3.62
CA GLU A 31 39.30 17.02 4.59
C GLU A 31 39.86 16.57 5.96
N LYS A 32 40.22 17.55 6.81
CA LYS A 32 40.59 17.31 8.20
C LYS A 32 39.42 16.62 8.91
N ARG A 33 39.56 15.32 9.20
CA ARG A 33 38.70 14.56 10.12
C ARG A 33 38.61 15.31 11.45
N SER A 34 37.44 15.81 11.80
CA SER A 34 37.18 16.36 13.12
C SER A 34 37.30 15.25 14.17
N THR A 35 38.30 15.34 15.03
CA THR A 35 38.42 14.47 16.19
C THR A 35 37.33 14.87 17.19
N GLY A 36 36.35 13.99 17.37
CA GLY A 36 35.22 14.24 18.27
C GLY A 36 35.68 14.54 19.70
N ARG A 37 35.22 15.66 20.27
CA ARG A 37 35.39 16.01 21.69
C ARG A 37 34.77 14.92 22.58
N LYS A 38 35.57 14.31 23.46
CA LYS A 38 35.10 13.36 24.48
C LYS A 38 34.34 14.12 25.58
N ARG A 39 33.07 13.79 25.80
CA ARG A 39 32.26 14.33 26.92
C ARG A 39 32.35 13.38 28.12
N TYR A 40 32.62 13.95 29.29
CA TYR A 40 32.69 13.26 30.59
C TYR A 40 31.42 13.54 31.41
N ASN A 41 31.09 12.68 32.37
CA ASN A 41 30.09 12.98 33.40
C ASN A 41 30.63 14.05 34.38
N ARG A 42 29.77 14.64 35.23
CA ARG A 42 30.18 15.59 36.28
C ARG A 42 31.20 15.00 37.26
N ASP A 43 31.27 13.68 37.34
CA ASP A 43 32.11 12.92 38.27
C ASP A 43 33.41 12.43 37.60
N GLY A 44 33.75 12.95 36.41
CA GLY A 44 35.01 12.64 35.71
C GLY A 44 35.06 11.28 35.00
N ALA A 45 34.02 10.46 35.10
CA ALA A 45 33.93 9.20 34.36
C ALA A 45 33.66 9.44 32.86
N LYS A 46 34.35 8.68 31.99
CA LYS A 46 34.05 8.66 30.55
C LYS A 46 32.62 8.15 30.35
N ARG A 47 31.78 8.98 29.72
CA ARG A 47 30.43 8.58 29.33
C ARG A 47 30.55 7.44 28.32
N LYS A 48 30.10 6.22 28.67
CA LYS A 48 30.01 5.11 27.72
C LYS A 48 29.22 5.61 26.52
N LYS A 49 29.77 5.46 25.31
CA LYS A 49 29.05 5.67 24.06
C LYS A 49 27.78 4.82 24.17
N GLY A 50 26.61 5.44 24.26
CA GLY A 50 25.36 4.71 24.10
C GLY A 50 25.49 3.89 22.82
N SER A 51 25.13 2.61 22.88
CA SER A 51 25.17 1.75 21.70
C SER A 51 24.43 2.48 20.58
N ARG A 52 25.10 2.68 19.44
CA ARG A 52 24.37 2.90 18.20
C ARG A 52 23.44 1.69 18.11
N ASN A 53 22.14 1.93 18.02
CA ASN A 53 21.10 0.93 17.77
C ASN A 53 21.69 -0.29 17.06
N ASP A 54 21.70 -1.44 17.73
CA ASP A 54 22.06 -2.70 17.11
C ASP A 54 21.06 -2.95 15.98
N ILE A 55 21.44 -2.58 14.75
CA ILE A 55 20.69 -2.97 13.57
C ILE A 55 20.83 -4.49 13.52
N PRO A 56 19.73 -5.26 13.67
CA PRO A 56 19.82 -6.71 13.69
C PRO A 56 20.51 -7.18 12.42
N THR A 57 21.63 -7.88 12.54
CA THR A 57 22.38 -8.38 11.37
C THR A 57 21.75 -9.63 10.75
N LYS A 58 20.77 -10.23 11.45
CA LYS A 58 20.02 -11.41 11.01
C LYS A 58 18.52 -11.12 11.09
N GLN A 59 17.78 -11.62 10.11
CA GLN A 59 16.32 -11.65 10.18
C GLN A 59 15.92 -12.62 11.29
N VAL A 60 15.00 -12.19 12.15
CA VAL A 60 14.43 -13.06 13.18
C VAL A 60 13.61 -14.12 12.46
N VAL A 61 13.97 -15.39 12.60
CA VAL A 61 13.13 -16.49 12.13
C VAL A 61 12.05 -16.70 13.18
N VAL A 62 10.79 -16.73 12.76
CA VAL A 62 9.66 -16.96 13.65
C VAL A 62 9.18 -18.40 13.49
N ASP A 63 9.11 -19.12 14.61
CA ASP A 63 8.60 -20.47 14.68
C ASP A 63 7.11 -20.48 15.06
N PRO A 64 6.32 -21.43 14.53
CA PRO A 64 6.74 -22.43 13.54
C PRO A 64 6.96 -21.81 12.16
N LEU A 65 7.94 -22.34 11.42
CA LEU A 65 8.13 -22.00 10.01
C LEU A 65 6.86 -22.30 9.20
N PRO A 66 6.55 -21.47 8.19
CA PRO A 66 5.41 -21.74 7.32
C PRO A 66 5.60 -23.07 6.58
N ARG A 67 4.51 -23.82 6.40
CA ARG A 67 4.52 -25.09 5.66
C ARG A 67 4.89 -24.83 4.20
N ILE A 68 5.80 -25.64 3.66
CA ILE A 68 6.24 -25.57 2.26
C ILE A 68 5.10 -26.10 1.38
N THR A 69 4.75 -25.35 0.32
CA THR A 69 3.62 -25.66 -0.57
C THR A 69 3.72 -27.02 -1.22
N LYS A 70 4.92 -27.45 -1.61
CA LYS A 70 5.14 -28.79 -2.20
C LYS A 70 4.69 -29.94 -1.27
N ASN A 71 4.58 -29.69 0.03
CA ASN A 71 4.17 -30.68 1.02
C ASN A 71 2.68 -30.56 1.39
N LEU A 72 1.94 -29.69 0.72
CA LEU A 72 0.52 -29.43 0.93
C LEU A 72 -0.25 -30.02 -0.26
N GLU A 73 -0.61 -31.30 -0.18
CA GLU A 73 -1.51 -31.92 -1.17
C GLU A 73 -2.94 -31.48 -0.86
N ASP A 74 -3.60 -30.82 -1.83
CA ASP A 74 -5.00 -30.40 -1.80
C ASP A 74 -5.43 -29.40 -0.69
N GLU A 75 -4.49 -28.77 0.02
CA GLU A 75 -4.80 -27.68 0.97
C GLU A 75 -4.87 -26.30 0.27
N PRO A 76 -5.79 -25.39 0.67
CA PRO A 76 -5.85 -24.03 0.14
C PRO A 76 -4.56 -23.23 0.39
N LEU A 77 -4.10 -22.49 -0.63
CA LEU A 77 -2.92 -21.64 -0.51
C LEU A 77 -3.17 -20.45 0.44
N PRO A 78 -2.23 -20.15 1.35
CA PRO A 78 -2.40 -19.07 2.33
C PRO A 78 -2.43 -17.68 1.71
N TYR A 79 -3.11 -16.75 2.36
CA TYR A 79 -3.04 -15.33 2.07
C TYR A 79 -2.06 -14.67 3.04
N TYR A 80 -1.33 -13.67 2.56
CA TYR A 80 -0.56 -12.81 3.43
C TYR A 80 -1.02 -11.36 3.27
N TYR A 81 -1.16 -10.66 4.38
CA TYR A 81 -1.50 -9.25 4.42
C TYR A 81 -0.43 -8.50 5.20
N THR A 82 0.04 -7.38 4.67
CA THR A 82 0.92 -6.49 5.43
C THR A 82 0.07 -5.45 6.14
N CYS A 83 0.43 -5.02 7.34
CA CYS A 83 -0.23 -3.95 8.07
C CYS A 83 0.79 -3.07 8.81
N ARG A 84 0.32 -2.00 9.43
CA ARG A 84 1.15 -1.23 10.35
C ARG A 84 1.51 -2.12 11.54
N HIS A 85 2.79 -2.16 11.91
CA HIS A 85 3.21 -2.90 13.11
C HIS A 85 2.41 -2.40 14.34
N THR A 86 2.03 -3.33 15.22
CA THR A 86 1.10 -3.20 16.36
C THR A 86 -0.39 -3.21 16.02
N TYR A 87 -0.76 -3.42 14.76
CA TYR A 87 -2.15 -3.56 14.30
C TYR A 87 -2.42 -4.95 13.67
N GLU A 88 -1.53 -5.92 13.91
CA GLU A 88 -1.68 -7.29 13.43
C GLU A 88 -2.95 -7.94 13.99
N ASN A 89 -3.20 -7.80 15.30
CA ASN A 89 -4.41 -8.33 15.94
C ASN A 89 -5.68 -7.66 15.42
N THR A 90 -5.67 -6.33 15.26
CA THR A 90 -6.79 -5.58 14.69
C THR A 90 -7.16 -6.08 13.29
N LEU A 91 -6.16 -6.37 12.45
CA LEU A 91 -6.38 -6.96 11.14
C LEU A 91 -6.87 -8.41 11.22
N ILE A 92 -6.34 -9.22 12.15
CA ILE A 92 -6.82 -10.58 12.42
C ILE A 92 -8.29 -10.57 12.83
N ASP A 93 -8.69 -9.66 13.72
CA ASP A 93 -10.06 -9.50 14.19
C ASP A 93 -10.98 -9.06 13.04
N GLU A 94 -10.53 -8.13 12.18
CA GLU A 94 -11.25 -7.75 10.97
C GLU A 94 -11.49 -8.94 10.03
N ILE A 95 -10.47 -9.77 9.81
CA ILE A 95 -10.55 -10.98 8.96
C ILE A 95 -11.49 -12.01 9.57
N HIS A 96 -11.40 -12.27 10.88
CA HIS A 96 -12.30 -13.20 11.56
C HIS A 96 -13.74 -12.71 11.54
N ARG A 97 -13.97 -11.41 11.79
CA ARG A 97 -15.30 -10.81 11.70
C ARG A 97 -15.88 -10.97 10.30
N PHE A 98 -15.07 -10.70 9.26
CA PHE A 98 -15.48 -10.92 7.87
C PHE A 98 -15.85 -12.39 7.62
N ALA A 99 -15.05 -13.34 8.10
CA ALA A 99 -15.35 -14.76 7.96
C ALA A 99 -16.66 -15.15 8.66
N SER A 100 -16.89 -14.67 9.89
CA SER A 100 -18.14 -14.92 10.63
C SER A 100 -19.37 -14.37 9.91
N LEU A 101 -19.25 -13.20 9.29
CA LEU A 101 -20.34 -12.57 8.52
C LEU A 101 -20.65 -13.27 7.18
N ASN A 102 -19.79 -14.17 6.71
CA ASN A 102 -19.93 -14.90 5.45
C ASN A 102 -19.99 -16.42 5.67
N ASP A 103 -20.56 -16.87 6.80
CA ASP A 103 -20.74 -18.30 7.13
C ASP A 103 -19.44 -19.15 7.12
N CYS A 104 -18.30 -18.50 7.37
CA CYS A 104 -16.97 -19.09 7.38
C CYS A 104 -16.32 -19.05 8.78
N GLU A 105 -17.12 -18.91 9.84
CA GLU A 105 -16.66 -18.91 11.21
C GLU A 105 -15.89 -20.20 11.55
N GLY A 106 -14.72 -20.07 12.17
CA GLY A 106 -13.86 -21.21 12.51
C GLY A 106 -13.21 -21.93 11.31
N LYS A 107 -13.51 -21.50 10.07
CA LYS A 107 -12.89 -22.00 8.83
C LYS A 107 -11.67 -21.20 8.39
N VAL A 108 -11.43 -20.04 9.01
CA VAL A 108 -10.28 -19.18 8.74
C VAL A 108 -9.38 -19.16 9.97
N LEU A 109 -8.09 -19.45 9.78
CA LEU A 109 -7.06 -19.31 10.79
C LEU A 109 -6.15 -18.15 10.42
N ALA A 110 -5.90 -17.21 11.34
CA ALA A 110 -4.98 -16.11 11.10
C ALA A 110 -3.89 -16.06 12.18
N SER A 111 -2.68 -15.70 11.77
CA SER A 111 -1.49 -15.65 12.63
C SER A 111 -0.55 -14.52 12.21
N THR A 112 0.36 -14.11 13.10
CA THR A 112 1.34 -13.05 12.83
C THR A 112 2.76 -13.62 12.76
N PRO A 113 3.21 -14.15 11.61
CA PRO A 113 4.57 -14.69 11.50
C PRO A 113 5.65 -13.61 11.63
N TYR A 114 5.35 -12.34 11.38
CA TYR A 114 6.31 -11.24 11.56
C TYR A 114 5.57 -9.97 12.00
N PRO A 115 6.25 -9.07 12.72
CA PRO A 115 5.77 -7.70 12.91
C PRO A 115 5.29 -7.04 11.61
N GLY A 116 4.01 -6.68 11.56
CA GLY A 116 3.32 -6.06 10.44
C GLY A 116 2.93 -7.03 9.32
N LEU A 117 2.97 -8.34 9.56
CA LEU A 117 2.59 -9.36 8.58
C LEU A 117 1.60 -10.35 9.21
N VAL A 118 0.44 -10.47 8.60
CA VAL A 118 -0.61 -11.44 8.95
C VAL A 118 -0.66 -12.53 7.88
N ARG A 119 -0.62 -13.79 8.31
CA ARG A 119 -0.83 -14.98 7.47
C ARG A 119 -2.22 -15.54 7.76
N VAL A 120 -2.97 -15.84 6.71
CA VAL A 120 -4.33 -16.35 6.77
C VAL A 120 -4.40 -17.66 6.00
N GLU A 121 -4.92 -18.70 6.65
CA GLU A 121 -5.12 -20.03 6.10
C GLU A 121 -6.62 -20.35 6.13
N GLU A 122 -7.12 -20.89 5.02
CA GLU A 122 -8.51 -21.35 4.92
C GLU A 122 -8.54 -22.88 5.08
N LYS A 123 -9.49 -23.40 5.86
CA LYS A 123 -9.73 -24.86 5.94
C LYS A 123 -10.46 -25.38 4.72
N GLU A 124 -11.28 -24.54 4.10
CA GLU A 124 -12.05 -24.79 2.88
C GLU A 124 -11.87 -23.59 1.96
N GLU A 125 -11.61 -23.82 0.68
CA GLU A 125 -11.39 -22.74 -0.28
C GLU A 125 -12.65 -21.87 -0.43
N GLY A 126 -12.48 -20.55 -0.47
CA GLY A 126 -13.56 -19.60 -0.80
C GLY A 126 -14.13 -18.82 0.38
N CYS A 127 -13.56 -18.97 1.58
CA CYS A 127 -13.92 -18.15 2.74
C CYS A 127 -13.49 -16.68 2.58
N ILE A 128 -12.33 -16.45 1.98
CA ILE A 128 -11.72 -15.15 1.75
C ILE A 128 -11.73 -14.86 0.26
N PRO A 129 -12.41 -13.78 -0.20
CA PRO A 129 -12.39 -13.38 -1.59
C PRO A 129 -10.97 -13.12 -2.10
N HIS A 130 -10.69 -13.51 -3.35
CA HIS A 130 -9.36 -13.36 -3.94
C HIS A 130 -8.82 -11.91 -3.92
N TYR A 131 -9.71 -10.92 -4.02
CA TYR A 131 -9.38 -9.48 -3.97
C TYR A 131 -9.85 -8.82 -2.68
N TYR A 132 -9.94 -9.57 -1.58
CA TYR A 132 -10.30 -8.98 -0.28
C TYR A 132 -9.36 -7.81 0.05
N ASP A 133 -9.94 -6.68 0.45
CA ASP A 133 -9.24 -5.42 0.73
C ASP A 133 -9.58 -4.96 2.15
N PRO A 134 -9.02 -5.61 3.20
CA PRO A 134 -9.26 -5.23 4.59
C PRO A 134 -8.81 -3.79 4.84
N ILE A 135 -9.54 -3.05 5.68
CA ILE A 135 -9.22 -1.69 6.11
C ILE A 135 -7.80 -1.65 6.70
N TYR A 136 -7.46 -2.61 7.56
CA TYR A 136 -6.18 -2.63 8.28
C TYR A 136 -5.01 -3.25 7.50
N ALA A 137 -5.24 -3.74 6.28
CA ALA A 137 -4.18 -4.24 5.42
C ALA A 137 -3.58 -3.14 4.53
N LEU A 138 -2.28 -2.91 4.55
CA LEU A 138 -1.58 -2.06 3.58
C LEU A 138 -1.46 -2.72 2.19
N GLN A 139 -1.27 -4.05 2.15
CA GLN A 139 -1.10 -4.84 0.93
C GLN A 139 -1.60 -6.26 1.12
N ALA A 140 -2.01 -6.91 0.03
CA ALA A 140 -2.35 -8.32 0.00
C ALA A 140 -1.43 -9.13 -0.94
N MET A 141 -1.10 -10.35 -0.53
CA MET A 141 -0.43 -11.39 -1.29
C MET A 141 -1.35 -12.63 -1.27
N PRO A 142 -2.40 -12.66 -2.14
CA PRO A 142 -3.39 -13.73 -2.12
C PRO A 142 -2.82 -15.04 -2.67
N LYS A 143 -3.35 -16.17 -2.19
CA LYS A 143 -3.02 -17.53 -2.67
C LYS A 143 -1.51 -17.73 -2.90
N SER A 144 -0.73 -17.49 -1.85
CA SER A 144 0.72 -17.47 -1.90
C SER A 144 1.31 -18.88 -1.83
N VAL A 145 2.31 -19.14 -2.66
CA VAL A 145 3.16 -20.33 -2.56
C VAL A 145 4.30 -20.07 -1.57
N VAL A 146 4.71 -21.09 -0.83
CA VAL A 146 5.80 -21.09 0.14
C VAL A 146 6.86 -22.08 -0.34
N CYS A 147 8.03 -21.56 -0.73
CA CYS A 147 9.12 -22.33 -1.31
C CYS A 147 10.37 -22.28 -0.42
N SER A 148 11.26 -23.27 -0.54
CA SER A 148 12.45 -23.36 0.30
C SER A 148 13.66 -23.91 -0.46
N ALA A 149 14.69 -23.07 -0.66
CA ALA A 149 15.95 -23.52 -1.24
C ALA A 149 17.18 -22.76 -0.72
N GLU A 150 18.32 -23.44 -0.70
CA GLU A 150 19.60 -22.89 -0.23
C GLU A 150 20.15 -21.77 -1.12
N SER A 151 19.89 -21.83 -2.43
CA SER A 151 20.47 -20.91 -3.41
C SER A 151 19.45 -19.96 -4.02
N ILE A 152 19.91 -18.78 -4.46
CA ILE A 152 19.09 -17.78 -5.17
C ILE A 152 18.43 -18.39 -6.42
N LYS A 153 19.18 -19.19 -7.18
CA LYS A 153 18.68 -19.87 -8.38
C LYS A 153 17.69 -20.98 -8.04
N GLY A 154 17.93 -21.72 -6.96
CA GLY A 154 17.01 -22.74 -6.45
C GLY A 154 15.66 -22.11 -6.10
N LEU A 155 15.69 -21.06 -5.26
CA LEU A 155 14.49 -20.33 -4.86
C LEU A 155 13.71 -19.78 -6.06
N ALA A 156 14.42 -19.17 -7.02
CA ALA A 156 13.79 -18.66 -8.23
C ALA A 156 13.11 -19.76 -9.05
N LYS A 157 13.72 -20.95 -9.16
CA LYS A 157 13.14 -22.09 -9.88
C LYS A 157 11.93 -22.67 -9.15
N GLU A 158 12.03 -22.88 -7.84
CA GLU A 158 10.94 -23.42 -7.03
C GLU A 158 9.72 -22.52 -7.04
N ILE A 159 9.90 -21.20 -6.87
CA ILE A 159 8.80 -20.23 -6.96
C ILE A 159 8.10 -20.34 -8.31
N LEU A 160 8.86 -20.41 -9.40
CA LEU A 160 8.28 -20.51 -10.74
C LEU A 160 7.59 -21.86 -10.99
N PHE A 161 8.16 -22.94 -10.47
CA PHE A 161 7.55 -24.27 -10.53
C PHE A 161 6.22 -24.31 -9.76
N GLU A 162 6.16 -23.79 -8.54
CA GLU A 162 4.92 -23.77 -7.76
C GLU A 162 3.86 -22.80 -8.32
N LEU A 163 4.27 -21.77 -9.06
CA LEU A 163 3.32 -20.86 -9.72
C LEU A 163 2.75 -21.42 -11.04
N PHE A 164 3.55 -22.17 -11.80
CA PHE A 164 3.26 -22.51 -13.21
C PHE A 164 3.35 -24.00 -13.58
N GLY A 165 3.84 -24.87 -12.71
CA GLY A 165 4.13 -26.28 -13.00
C GLY A 165 5.39 -26.46 -13.86
N ASP A 166 5.61 -27.69 -14.34
CA ASP A 166 6.74 -28.00 -15.21
C ASP A 166 6.58 -27.40 -16.62
N GLY A 167 7.73 -27.02 -17.19
CA GLY A 167 7.79 -26.23 -18.42
C GLY A 167 7.56 -27.00 -19.70
N ASP A 168 7.71 -28.33 -19.70
CA ASP A 168 8.04 -29.11 -20.91
C ASP A 168 7.46 -30.53 -20.99
N SER A 169 6.55 -30.98 -20.11
CA SER A 169 5.89 -32.27 -20.29
C SER A 169 4.55 -32.11 -20.99
N ASP A 170 4.48 -32.61 -22.23
CA ASP A 170 3.25 -33.18 -22.81
C ASP A 170 2.85 -34.42 -21.99
N GLU A 171 2.55 -34.23 -20.70
CA GLU A 171 2.11 -35.31 -19.83
C GLU A 171 0.61 -35.55 -20.02
N ASP A 172 0.29 -36.82 -20.26
CA ASP A 172 -1.02 -37.37 -20.58
C ASP A 172 -2.15 -36.82 -19.70
N GLU A 173 -3.32 -36.61 -20.31
CA GLU A 173 -4.57 -36.06 -19.73
C GLU A 173 -5.15 -36.86 -18.53
N ASN A 174 -4.45 -37.86 -17.99
CA ASN A 174 -5.03 -38.87 -17.10
C ASN A 174 -4.75 -38.72 -15.60
N THR A 175 -4.22 -37.58 -15.14
CA THR A 175 -4.17 -37.25 -13.70
C THR A 175 -4.55 -35.79 -13.46
N GLN A 176 -5.85 -35.51 -13.55
CA GLN A 176 -6.42 -34.20 -13.21
C GLN A 176 -6.55 -34.06 -11.69
N THR A 177 -5.60 -33.36 -11.06
CA THR A 177 -5.77 -32.75 -9.74
C THR A 177 -6.05 -31.25 -9.92
N GLY A 178 -6.91 -30.66 -9.07
CA GLY A 178 -7.39 -29.28 -9.24
C GLY A 178 -6.30 -28.18 -9.20
N ASP A 179 -5.15 -28.45 -8.58
CA ASP A 179 -4.01 -27.52 -8.55
C ASP A 179 -3.24 -27.48 -9.89
N SER A 180 -3.16 -28.60 -10.62
CA SER A 180 -2.52 -28.66 -11.94
C SER A 180 -3.23 -27.76 -12.96
N ASP A 181 -4.57 -27.80 -12.96
CA ASP A 181 -5.39 -26.94 -13.82
C ASP A 181 -5.21 -25.45 -13.48
N SER A 182 -5.14 -25.12 -12.18
CA SER A 182 -4.92 -23.75 -11.72
C SER A 182 -3.54 -23.20 -12.16
N LYS A 183 -2.48 -24.01 -12.07
CA LYS A 183 -1.12 -23.66 -12.55
C LYS A 183 -1.10 -23.44 -14.06
N LYS A 184 -1.77 -24.31 -14.83
CA LYS A 184 -1.91 -24.20 -16.29
C LYS A 184 -2.67 -22.95 -16.71
N ILE A 185 -3.79 -22.64 -16.07
CA ILE A 185 -4.58 -21.41 -16.32
C ILE A 185 -3.72 -20.16 -16.07
N ARG A 186 -2.97 -20.10 -14.95
CA ARG A 186 -2.09 -18.96 -14.66
C ARG A 186 -1.02 -18.77 -15.76
N LYS A 187 -0.42 -19.86 -16.23
CA LYS A 187 0.57 -19.86 -17.32
C LYS A 187 -0.04 -19.30 -18.61
N GLU A 188 -1.21 -19.78 -19.01
CA GLU A 188 -1.90 -19.33 -20.23
C GLU A 188 -2.31 -17.85 -20.17
N LEU A 189 -2.85 -17.40 -19.04
CA LEU A 189 -3.24 -15.99 -18.86
C LEU A 189 -2.02 -15.06 -18.96
N LEU A 190 -0.91 -15.42 -18.34
CA LEU A 190 0.30 -14.59 -18.38
C LEU A 190 1.01 -14.62 -19.74
N LEU A 191 0.89 -15.69 -20.53
CA LEU A 191 1.36 -15.73 -21.92
C LEU A 191 0.60 -14.73 -22.80
N LYS A 192 -0.70 -14.58 -22.59
CA LYS A 192 -1.56 -13.65 -23.31
C LYS A 192 -1.34 -12.19 -22.86
N ALA A 193 -0.88 -11.99 -21.63
CA ALA A 193 -0.82 -10.69 -20.98
C ALA A 193 0.05 -9.63 -21.68
N GLU A 194 -0.37 -8.37 -21.63
CA GLU A 194 0.26 -7.23 -22.33
C GLU A 194 1.76 -7.10 -22.03
N LYS A 195 2.56 -6.67 -23.01
CA LYS A 195 4.01 -6.49 -22.84
C LYS A 195 4.30 -5.44 -21.77
N GLY A 196 5.13 -5.78 -20.80
CA GLY A 196 5.48 -4.89 -19.69
C GLY A 196 4.40 -4.75 -18.60
N SER A 197 3.32 -5.55 -18.66
CA SER A 197 2.27 -5.55 -17.63
C SER A 197 2.68 -6.18 -16.30
N LEU A 198 3.75 -7.00 -16.27
CA LEU A 198 4.20 -7.68 -15.05
C LEU A 198 5.18 -6.82 -14.24
N ILE A 199 4.79 -6.53 -13.01
CA ILE A 199 5.63 -5.89 -11.99
C ILE A 199 6.07 -6.94 -10.98
N ILE A 200 7.35 -6.91 -10.61
CA ILE A 200 7.93 -7.83 -9.61
C ILE A 200 8.38 -7.02 -8.39
N HIS A 201 7.84 -7.36 -7.22
CA HIS A 201 8.27 -6.81 -5.94
C HIS A 201 9.16 -7.83 -5.21
N ALA A 202 10.39 -7.42 -4.88
CA ALA A 202 11.28 -8.17 -4.01
C ALA A 202 11.19 -7.58 -2.59
N LEU A 203 10.70 -8.38 -1.65
CA LEU A 203 10.24 -7.96 -0.34
C LEU A 203 10.97 -8.71 0.78
N VAL A 204 11.05 -8.07 1.94
CA VAL A 204 11.38 -8.70 3.22
C VAL A 204 10.50 -8.09 4.32
N PRO A 205 10.08 -8.85 5.35
CA PRO A 205 9.25 -8.34 6.45
C PRO A 205 9.81 -7.08 7.13
N GLY A 206 11.14 -6.98 7.26
CA GLY A 206 11.80 -5.83 7.91
C GLY A 206 11.55 -4.47 7.24
N MET A 207 11.08 -4.44 5.99
CA MET A 207 10.71 -3.20 5.29
C MET A 207 9.47 -2.53 5.91
N ILE A 208 8.55 -3.31 6.52
CA ILE A 208 7.30 -2.79 7.09
C ILE A 208 7.56 -1.84 8.26
N LYS A 209 8.71 -1.99 8.94
CA LYS A 209 9.13 -1.08 10.03
C LYS A 209 9.79 0.21 9.55
N GLY A 210 9.74 0.53 8.24
CA GLY A 210 10.39 1.70 7.67
C GLY A 210 11.92 1.61 7.64
N SER A 211 12.49 0.41 7.80
CA SER A 211 13.94 0.20 7.69
C SER A 211 14.39 0.40 6.23
N THR A 212 15.38 1.25 6.02
CA THR A 212 15.93 1.54 4.69
C THR A 212 16.90 0.46 4.19
N ALA A 213 17.42 -0.38 5.09
CA ALA A 213 18.33 -1.47 4.75
C ALA A 213 18.07 -2.70 5.64
N PRO A 214 16.88 -3.32 5.53
CA PRO A 214 16.57 -4.50 6.33
C PRO A 214 17.47 -5.68 5.94
N PRO A 215 17.74 -6.60 6.89
CA PRO A 215 18.44 -7.84 6.59
C PRO A 215 17.81 -8.55 5.39
N MET A 216 18.66 -9.26 4.63
CA MET A 216 18.24 -10.07 3.47
C MET A 216 17.65 -9.31 2.28
N MET A 217 17.46 -7.99 2.35
CA MET A 217 16.95 -7.19 1.23
C MET A 217 17.76 -7.40 -0.06
N ARG A 218 19.09 -7.43 0.04
CA ARG A 218 19.98 -7.71 -1.10
C ARG A 218 19.76 -9.10 -1.71
N ARG A 219 19.47 -10.11 -0.89
CA ARG A 219 19.20 -11.48 -1.36
C ARG A 219 17.83 -11.55 -2.03
N SER A 220 16.81 -10.94 -1.42
CA SER A 220 15.45 -10.84 -1.99
C SER A 220 15.48 -10.17 -3.37
N ILE A 221 16.20 -9.04 -3.51
CA ILE A 221 16.40 -8.37 -4.81
C ILE A 221 17.02 -9.32 -5.83
N LYS A 222 18.07 -10.06 -5.48
CA LYS A 222 18.72 -11.01 -6.40
C LYS A 222 17.80 -12.17 -6.81
N VAL A 223 16.93 -12.65 -5.91
CA VAL A 223 15.91 -13.65 -6.26
C VAL A 223 14.92 -13.06 -7.27
N GLY A 224 14.43 -11.85 -7.04
CA GLY A 224 13.57 -11.12 -7.98
C GLY A 224 14.23 -10.88 -9.34
N GLU A 225 15.53 -10.53 -9.37
CA GLU A 225 16.31 -10.36 -10.61
C GLU A 225 16.45 -11.67 -11.39
N GLU A 226 16.73 -12.79 -10.72
CA GLU A 226 16.85 -14.10 -11.38
C GLU A 226 15.49 -14.57 -11.91
N ILE A 227 14.40 -14.40 -11.15
CA ILE A 227 13.03 -14.66 -11.64
C ILE A 227 12.74 -13.78 -12.86
N SER A 228 13.00 -12.48 -12.78
CA SER A 228 12.80 -11.54 -13.88
C SER A 228 13.61 -11.93 -15.14
N LYS A 229 14.79 -12.53 -14.97
CA LYS A 229 15.62 -13.03 -16.08
C LYS A 229 15.02 -14.28 -16.72
N ILE A 230 14.51 -15.22 -15.92
CA ILE A 230 13.85 -16.43 -16.42
C ILE A 230 12.54 -16.06 -17.14
N MET A 231 11.70 -15.26 -16.49
CA MET A 231 10.37 -14.87 -17.00
C MET A 231 10.43 -14.13 -18.34
N LYS A 232 11.45 -13.29 -18.59
CA LYS A 232 11.59 -12.57 -19.86
C LYS A 232 11.78 -13.45 -21.09
N LYS A 233 12.31 -14.67 -20.91
CA LYS A 233 12.50 -15.61 -22.01
C LYS A 233 11.14 -16.01 -22.59
N THR A 234 10.19 -16.34 -21.72
CA THR A 234 8.90 -16.90 -22.08
C THR A 234 7.79 -15.84 -22.18
N TYR A 235 7.68 -14.96 -21.19
CA TYR A 235 6.52 -14.05 -21.04
C TYR A 235 6.83 -12.64 -21.53
N LYS A 236 6.07 -12.16 -22.52
CA LYS A 236 6.17 -10.77 -23.00
C LYS A 236 5.84 -9.76 -21.89
N ALA A 237 4.96 -10.13 -20.95
CA ALA A 237 4.60 -9.33 -19.79
C ALA A 237 5.81 -8.94 -18.92
N ALA A 238 6.82 -9.80 -18.81
CA ALA A 238 8.03 -9.54 -18.03
C ALA A 238 9.08 -8.70 -18.77
N ARG A 239 8.91 -8.45 -20.07
CA ARG A 239 9.83 -7.66 -20.89
C ARG A 239 9.53 -6.19 -20.70
N LYS A 240 10.55 -5.32 -20.80
CA LYS A 240 10.34 -3.88 -20.71
C LYS A 240 9.43 -3.39 -21.83
N ASN A 241 8.53 -2.47 -21.48
CA ASN A 241 7.92 -1.59 -22.45
C ASN A 241 8.70 -0.26 -22.45
N ASN A 242 9.12 0.21 -23.63
CA ASN A 242 9.91 1.44 -23.78
C ASN A 242 9.06 2.63 -24.24
N GLU A 243 7.79 2.39 -24.58
CA GLU A 243 6.82 3.46 -24.84
C GLU A 243 6.37 4.04 -23.50
N GLU A 244 6.16 5.36 -23.43
CA GLU A 244 5.61 6.03 -22.24
C GLU A 244 4.20 5.48 -21.97
N THR A 245 4.12 4.47 -21.12
CA THR A 245 2.92 3.65 -20.93
C THR A 245 1.87 4.37 -20.08
N GLU A 246 1.14 5.30 -20.69
CA GLU A 246 -0.16 5.76 -20.17
C GLU A 246 -1.28 4.74 -20.41
N HIS A 247 -1.05 3.71 -21.23
CA HIS A 247 -2.11 2.79 -21.72
C HIS A 247 -1.88 1.29 -21.44
N ILE A 248 -1.31 0.91 -20.30
CA ILE A 248 -1.38 -0.50 -19.89
C ILE A 248 -2.75 -0.76 -19.25
N SER A 249 -3.59 -1.53 -19.92
CA SER A 249 -4.98 -1.78 -19.51
C SER A 249 -5.08 -2.78 -18.35
N GLU A 250 -4.12 -3.71 -18.28
CA GLU A 250 -4.05 -4.72 -17.24
C GLU A 250 -2.68 -4.75 -16.57
N ARG A 251 -2.65 -5.03 -15.27
CA ARG A 251 -1.39 -5.16 -14.53
C ARG A 251 -1.32 -6.49 -13.82
N TRP A 252 -0.16 -7.10 -13.88
CA TRP A 252 0.19 -8.30 -13.14
C TRP A 252 1.20 -7.93 -12.07
N LEU A 253 1.06 -8.50 -10.88
CA LEU A 253 1.93 -8.27 -9.76
C LEU A 253 2.44 -9.60 -9.21
N LEU A 254 3.75 -9.79 -9.25
CA LEU A 254 4.45 -10.88 -8.58
C LEU A 254 5.17 -10.33 -7.34
N GLN A 255 4.71 -10.70 -6.17
CA GLN A 255 5.33 -10.32 -4.90
C GLN A 255 6.12 -11.50 -4.35
N ILE A 256 7.38 -11.29 -4.00
CA ILE A 256 8.27 -12.32 -3.44
C ILE A 256 8.79 -11.80 -2.10
N MET A 257 8.33 -12.38 -1.00
CA MET A 257 8.75 -12.04 0.36
C MET A 257 9.66 -13.11 0.94
N LEU A 258 10.92 -12.74 1.14
CA LEU A 258 11.90 -13.64 1.74
C LEU A 258 11.77 -13.62 3.26
N GLN A 259 11.32 -14.73 3.85
CA GLN A 259 11.09 -14.88 5.29
C GLN A 259 12.34 -15.41 6.03
N SER A 260 13.11 -16.28 5.38
CA SER A 260 14.42 -16.71 5.88
C SER A 260 15.43 -16.78 4.73
N ASN A 261 16.70 -17.11 5.00
CA ASN A 261 17.67 -17.27 3.91
C ASN A 261 17.23 -18.29 2.86
N GLU A 262 16.39 -19.24 3.27
CA GLU A 262 15.98 -20.38 2.45
C GLU A 262 14.51 -20.30 2.07
N ILE A 263 13.66 -19.66 2.88
CA ILE A 263 12.21 -19.66 2.69
C ILE A 263 11.72 -18.36 2.08
N ALA A 264 10.96 -18.48 0.99
CA ALA A 264 10.30 -17.38 0.31
C ALA A 264 8.79 -17.66 0.15
N VAL A 265 8.00 -16.61 0.33
CA VAL A 265 6.57 -16.59 0.01
C VAL A 265 6.40 -15.82 -1.30
N ALA A 266 5.65 -16.36 -2.25
CA ALA A 266 5.39 -15.70 -3.52
C ALA A 266 3.90 -15.71 -3.90
N SER A 267 3.41 -14.59 -4.41
CA SER A 267 2.03 -14.45 -4.91
C SER A 267 2.06 -13.77 -6.26
N LEU A 268 1.41 -14.39 -7.25
CA LEU A 268 1.18 -13.82 -8.57
C LEU A 268 -0.31 -13.51 -8.74
N VAL A 269 -0.64 -12.26 -9.02
CA VAL A 269 -2.02 -11.80 -9.14
C VAL A 269 -2.17 -10.84 -10.31
N LYS A 270 -3.26 -10.97 -11.08
CA LYS A 270 -3.72 -9.92 -11.99
C LYS A 270 -4.44 -8.87 -11.14
N THR A 271 -3.96 -7.64 -11.10
CA THR A 271 -4.57 -6.62 -10.24
C THR A 271 -5.92 -6.19 -10.78
N LYS A 272 -6.84 -5.81 -9.90
CA LYS A 272 -8.19 -5.33 -10.22
C LYS A 272 -8.29 -3.84 -9.95
N GLN A 273 -8.90 -3.08 -10.86
CA GLN A 273 -9.19 -1.67 -10.59
C GLN A 273 -10.30 -1.57 -9.55
N ILE A 274 -10.02 -0.89 -8.44
CA ILE A 274 -10.95 -0.79 -7.31
C ILE A 274 -11.17 0.64 -6.81
N GLY A 275 -10.33 1.60 -7.20
CA GLY A 275 -10.47 3.00 -6.76
C GLY A 275 -10.97 3.94 -7.86
N PRO A 276 -11.26 5.20 -7.52
CA PRO A 276 -11.76 6.20 -8.47
C PRO A 276 -10.73 6.62 -9.53
N GLY A 277 -9.43 6.54 -9.23
CA GLY A 277 -8.38 6.76 -10.21
C GLY A 277 -8.34 5.65 -11.27
N LYS A 278 -8.10 6.03 -12.53
CA LYS A 278 -7.94 5.08 -13.66
C LYS A 278 -6.83 4.05 -13.44
N THR A 279 -5.87 4.36 -12.56
CA THR A 279 -4.75 3.50 -12.20
C THR A 279 -4.82 2.97 -10.77
N ALA A 280 -5.97 3.08 -10.10
CA ALA A 280 -6.19 2.60 -8.73
C ALA A 280 -6.45 1.10 -8.69
N PHE A 281 -5.37 0.33 -8.77
CA PHE A 281 -5.39 -1.14 -8.78
C PHE A 281 -5.10 -1.76 -7.40
N TRP A 282 -5.71 -2.92 -7.14
CA TRP A 282 -5.47 -3.77 -5.98
C TRP A 282 -5.21 -5.23 -6.38
N PRO A 283 -4.25 -5.94 -5.75
CA PRO A 283 -3.20 -5.43 -4.87
C PRO A 283 -2.37 -4.31 -5.53
N ASN A 284 -1.81 -3.39 -4.73
CA ASN A 284 -1.21 -2.17 -5.27
C ASN A 284 0.16 -2.46 -5.89
N SER A 285 0.28 -2.39 -7.21
CA SER A 285 1.53 -2.69 -7.92
C SER A 285 2.56 -1.56 -7.90
N GLN A 286 2.16 -0.33 -7.58
CA GLN A 286 3.05 0.83 -7.55
C GLN A 286 3.82 0.96 -6.23
N PHE A 287 3.23 0.48 -5.13
CA PHE A 287 3.78 0.61 -3.78
C PHE A 287 4.09 -0.77 -3.20
N PRO A 288 5.37 -1.19 -3.20
CA PRO A 288 5.79 -2.39 -2.47
C PRO A 288 5.30 -2.36 -1.02
N LEU A 289 4.68 -3.46 -0.57
CA LEU A 289 4.04 -3.58 0.76
C LEU A 289 2.93 -2.56 1.03
N GLY A 290 2.41 -1.90 0.00
CA GLY A 290 1.40 -0.85 0.15
C GLY A 290 1.94 0.44 0.74
N LEU A 291 3.27 0.59 0.86
CA LEU A 291 3.91 1.76 1.46
C LEU A 291 4.11 2.87 0.42
N ALA A 292 3.23 3.86 0.44
CA ALA A 292 3.36 5.05 -0.40
C ALA A 292 4.58 5.89 0.02
N LYS A 293 5.34 6.38 -0.96
CA LYS A 293 6.49 7.27 -0.73
C LYS A 293 6.00 8.70 -0.60
N VAL A 294 5.67 9.09 0.61
CA VAL A 294 5.03 10.39 0.90
C VAL A 294 5.94 11.39 1.57
N ASP A 295 7.14 11.00 2.01
CA ASP A 295 8.09 11.94 2.61
C ASP A 295 8.57 12.98 1.61
N ILE A 296 8.52 14.25 2.04
CA ILE A 296 9.02 15.40 1.28
C ILE A 296 10.16 16.04 2.06
N GLU A 297 11.21 16.46 1.35
CA GLU A 297 12.40 17.11 1.93
C GLU A 297 12.11 18.52 2.49
N GLU A 298 11.14 19.22 1.90
CA GLU A 298 10.76 20.56 2.33
C GLU A 298 10.09 20.54 3.71
N LYS A 299 10.30 21.61 4.47
CA LYS A 299 9.66 21.77 5.78
C LYS A 299 8.17 22.05 5.60
N MET A 300 7.35 21.10 6.04
CA MET A 300 5.89 21.23 6.07
C MET A 300 5.40 21.74 7.44
N PRO A 301 4.28 22.48 7.52
CA PRO A 301 3.74 22.98 8.80
C PRO A 301 3.41 21.88 9.82
N SER A 302 2.99 20.71 9.36
CA SER A 302 2.65 19.56 10.22
C SER A 302 2.92 18.25 9.49
N SER A 303 3.43 17.24 10.19
CA SER A 303 3.65 15.88 9.66
C SER A 303 2.38 15.16 9.21
N ALA A 304 1.19 15.66 9.59
CA ALA A 304 -0.11 15.15 9.18
C ALA A 304 -0.29 15.13 7.65
N TYR A 305 0.47 15.96 6.91
CA TYR A 305 0.49 15.99 5.45
C TYR A 305 0.65 14.59 4.82
N ARG A 306 1.39 13.69 5.49
CA ARG A 306 1.64 12.33 5.00
C ARG A 306 0.36 11.52 4.82
N LYS A 307 -0.64 11.72 5.70
CA LYS A 307 -1.92 11.00 5.63
C LYS A 307 -2.69 11.38 4.36
N LEU A 308 -2.76 12.67 4.04
CA LEU A 308 -3.38 13.13 2.79
C LEU A 308 -2.63 12.59 1.57
N SER A 309 -1.29 12.67 1.58
CA SER A 309 -0.47 12.12 0.50
C SER A 309 -0.67 10.60 0.30
N GLU A 310 -0.84 9.82 1.38
CA GLU A 310 -1.17 8.39 1.30
C GLU A 310 -2.55 8.16 0.69
N GLY A 311 -3.55 8.96 1.11
CA GLY A 311 -4.90 8.93 0.54
C GLY A 311 -4.90 9.21 -0.97
N LEU A 312 -4.26 10.30 -1.40
CA LEU A 312 -4.14 10.65 -2.83
C LEU A 312 -3.40 9.57 -3.63
N ALA A 313 -2.31 9.03 -3.08
CA ALA A 313 -1.56 7.95 -3.70
C ALA A 313 -2.39 6.66 -3.83
N CYS A 314 -3.20 6.34 -2.83
CA CYS A 314 -4.09 5.18 -2.83
C CYS A 314 -5.26 5.34 -3.82
N MET A 315 -5.84 6.54 -3.90
CA MET A 315 -6.86 6.89 -4.87
C MET A 315 -6.33 6.93 -6.30
N GLN A 316 -5.02 7.13 -6.48
CA GLN A 316 -4.40 7.38 -7.78
C GLN A 316 -5.09 8.53 -8.52
N LEU A 317 -5.45 9.55 -7.74
CA LEU A 317 -6.14 10.75 -8.17
C LEU A 317 -5.50 11.93 -7.44
N GLN A 318 -5.22 13.00 -8.17
CA GLN A 318 -4.52 14.17 -7.65
C GLN A 318 -5.35 15.41 -7.91
N PRO A 319 -5.33 16.38 -6.98
CA PRO A 319 -5.86 17.71 -7.24
C PRO A 319 -5.11 18.39 -8.40
N SER A 320 -5.76 19.34 -9.07
CA SER A 320 -5.14 20.12 -10.16
C SER A 320 -5.20 21.63 -9.93
N GLN A 321 -4.49 22.39 -10.77
CA GLN A 321 -4.37 23.85 -10.64
C GLN A 321 -5.67 24.64 -10.87
N ASN A 322 -6.64 24.02 -11.54
CA ASN A 322 -7.94 24.61 -11.88
C ASN A 322 -9.06 24.14 -10.94
N GLU A 323 -8.71 23.35 -9.92
CA GLU A 323 -9.66 22.83 -8.96
C GLU A 323 -9.69 23.67 -7.68
N LEU A 324 -10.83 23.60 -7.00
CA LEU A 324 -11.05 24.19 -5.68
C LEU A 324 -11.13 23.09 -4.62
N ALA A 325 -10.42 23.28 -3.51
CA ALA A 325 -10.44 22.39 -2.36
C ALA A 325 -10.86 23.12 -1.08
N CYS A 326 -11.62 22.45 -0.22
CA CYS A 326 -11.84 22.87 1.16
C CYS A 326 -11.01 22.01 2.11
N ASP A 327 -10.23 22.64 3.00
CA ASP A 327 -9.51 21.97 4.10
C ASP A 327 -10.19 22.33 5.43
N LEU A 328 -10.95 21.38 5.99
CA LEU A 328 -11.71 21.55 7.21
C LEU A 328 -10.84 21.15 8.42
N GLY A 329 -10.65 22.07 9.37
CA GLY A 329 -9.69 21.89 10.48
C GLY A 329 -8.25 22.01 10.01
N ALA A 330 -7.99 23.05 9.22
CA ALA A 330 -6.77 23.15 8.45
C ALA A 330 -5.50 23.44 9.27
N SER A 331 -5.59 24.03 10.47
CA SER A 331 -4.42 24.51 11.21
C SER A 331 -3.51 23.35 11.68
N PRO A 332 -2.16 23.45 11.55
CA PRO A 332 -1.38 24.60 11.06
C PRO A 332 -1.15 24.62 9.54
N GLY A 333 -1.81 23.76 8.77
CA GLY A 333 -1.82 23.80 7.30
C GLY A 333 -1.07 22.66 6.62
N GLY A 334 -0.92 21.52 7.28
CA GLY A 334 -0.22 20.36 6.71
C GLY A 334 -0.89 19.82 5.43
N TRP A 335 -2.23 19.73 5.44
CA TRP A 335 -3.03 19.26 4.30
C TRP A 335 -3.19 20.36 3.25
N THR A 336 -3.52 21.59 3.67
CA THR A 336 -3.48 22.80 2.82
C THR A 336 -2.18 22.89 2.02
N SER A 337 -1.02 22.71 2.64
CA SER A 337 0.28 22.77 1.95
C SER A 337 0.43 21.72 0.84
N ILE A 338 -0.12 20.51 1.00
CA ILE A 338 -0.07 19.46 -0.04
C ILE A 338 -0.97 19.82 -1.21
N LEU A 339 -2.18 20.31 -0.94
CA LEU A 339 -3.09 20.80 -1.98
C LEU A 339 -2.43 21.95 -2.78
N ARG A 340 -1.78 22.88 -2.08
CA ARG A 340 -1.02 23.98 -2.70
C ARG A 340 0.16 23.52 -3.55
N LYS A 341 0.80 22.39 -3.22
CA LYS A 341 1.84 21.80 -4.08
C LYS A 341 1.33 21.30 -5.43
N PHE A 342 0.06 20.92 -5.53
CA PHE A 342 -0.60 20.64 -6.81
C PHE A 342 -1.08 21.91 -7.53
N GLY A 343 -0.92 23.08 -6.89
CA GLY A 343 -1.33 24.39 -7.39
C GLY A 343 -2.83 24.68 -7.26
N THR A 344 -3.59 23.78 -6.64
CA THR A 344 -5.04 23.85 -6.33
C THR A 344 -5.37 25.01 -5.41
N SER A 345 -6.44 25.74 -5.69
CA SER A 345 -6.91 26.81 -4.79
C SER A 345 -7.57 26.20 -3.56
N VAL A 346 -7.32 26.76 -2.37
CA VAL A 346 -7.76 26.16 -1.09
C VAL A 346 -8.53 27.17 -0.26
N ILE A 347 -9.71 26.78 0.21
CA ILE A 347 -10.42 27.44 1.29
C ILE A 347 -10.10 26.65 2.56
N SER A 348 -9.35 27.25 3.48
CA SER A 348 -8.90 26.61 4.72
C SER A 348 -9.70 27.13 5.91
N ILE A 349 -10.38 26.23 6.62
CA ILE A 349 -11.28 26.57 7.73
C ILE A 349 -10.67 26.08 9.03
N ASP A 350 -10.44 26.98 9.98
CA ASP A 350 -10.04 26.61 11.34
C ASP A 350 -10.35 27.74 12.33
N ARG A 351 -10.34 27.44 13.63
CA ARG A 351 -10.41 28.46 14.69
C ARG A 351 -9.07 29.14 14.92
N SER A 352 -7.97 28.51 14.49
CA SER A 352 -6.60 28.99 14.63
C SER A 352 -5.98 29.31 13.27
N GLU A 353 -5.05 30.27 13.23
CA GLU A 353 -4.37 30.63 11.98
C GLU A 353 -3.53 29.47 11.43
N LEU A 354 -3.28 29.51 10.11
CA LEU A 354 -2.33 28.60 9.45
C LEU A 354 -0.89 29.08 9.66
N ASP A 355 0.07 28.30 9.19
CA ASP A 355 1.45 28.77 9.05
C ASP A 355 1.50 30.11 8.26
N PRO A 356 2.32 31.09 8.68
CA PRO A 356 2.38 32.40 8.04
C PRO A 356 2.70 32.38 6.54
N VAL A 357 3.37 31.34 6.03
CA VAL A 357 3.61 31.21 4.59
C VAL A 357 2.30 30.95 3.85
N LEU A 358 1.43 30.09 4.39
CA LEU A 358 0.11 29.81 3.82
C LEU A 358 -0.83 30.99 3.96
N MET A 359 -0.77 31.72 5.07
CA MET A 359 -1.57 32.93 5.28
C MET A 359 -1.25 34.04 4.26
N ARG A 360 -0.11 33.96 3.56
CA ARG A 360 0.30 34.91 2.51
C ARG A 360 0.18 34.34 1.09
N ASP A 361 -0.24 33.09 0.93
CA ASP A 361 -0.44 32.46 -0.38
C ASP A 361 -1.75 32.99 -0.99
N ASP A 362 -1.68 33.56 -2.19
CA ASP A 362 -2.79 34.21 -2.87
C ASP A 362 -3.91 33.25 -3.30
N LYS A 363 -3.62 31.95 -3.34
CA LYS A 363 -4.58 30.89 -3.61
C LYS A 363 -5.03 30.15 -2.34
N VAL A 364 -4.71 30.67 -1.16
CA VAL A 364 -5.23 30.20 0.13
C VAL A 364 -6.16 31.26 0.71
N GLN A 365 -7.45 30.94 0.78
CA GLN A 365 -8.42 31.73 1.52
C GLN A 365 -8.59 31.13 2.92
N PHE A 366 -8.09 31.80 3.95
CA PHE A 366 -8.33 31.39 5.34
C PHE A 366 -9.65 31.96 5.86
N LEU A 367 -10.52 31.10 6.37
CA LEU A 367 -11.76 31.47 7.04
C LEU A 367 -11.70 31.03 8.50
N LYS A 368 -11.78 31.99 9.42
CA LYS A 368 -11.82 31.69 10.85
C LYS A 368 -13.21 31.19 11.23
N GLY A 369 -13.34 29.91 11.56
CA GLY A 369 -14.65 29.30 11.78
C GLY A 369 -14.61 27.88 12.33
N ASP A 370 -15.79 27.28 12.49
CA ASP A 370 -15.95 25.88 12.87
C ASP A 370 -15.99 24.99 11.62
N ALA A 371 -15.10 24.00 11.56
CA ALA A 371 -15.02 23.02 10.49
C ALA A 371 -16.34 22.27 10.26
N PHE A 372 -17.11 21.99 11.31
CA PHE A 372 -18.37 21.24 11.21
C PHE A 372 -19.57 22.10 10.82
N ALA A 373 -19.45 23.43 10.88
CA ALA A 373 -20.52 24.36 10.52
C ALA A 373 -20.30 25.03 9.16
N PHE A 374 -19.18 24.75 8.49
CA PHE A 374 -18.85 25.36 7.21
C PHE A 374 -19.62 24.71 6.06
N GLU A 375 -20.18 25.55 5.21
CA GLU A 375 -20.82 25.19 3.95
C GLU A 375 -20.19 26.04 2.83
N PRO A 376 -19.70 25.43 1.74
CA PRO A 376 -19.14 26.18 0.62
C PRO A 376 -20.25 26.84 -0.21
N GLU A 377 -19.99 28.03 -0.76
CA GLU A 377 -20.96 28.75 -1.61
C GLU A 377 -21.28 28.03 -2.94
N SER A 378 -20.41 27.13 -3.37
CA SER A 378 -20.56 26.32 -4.58
C SER A 378 -19.91 24.95 -4.40
N VAL A 379 -20.34 23.97 -5.19
CA VAL A 379 -19.72 22.64 -5.22
C VAL A 379 -18.22 22.75 -5.52
N VAL A 380 -17.40 22.09 -4.70
CA VAL A 380 -15.94 22.07 -4.84
C VAL A 380 -15.46 20.74 -5.43
N ASP A 381 -14.20 20.68 -5.87
CA ASP A 381 -13.63 19.44 -6.41
C ASP A 381 -13.14 18.51 -5.29
N TRP A 382 -12.65 19.09 -4.20
CA TRP A 382 -12.10 18.35 -3.06
C TRP A 382 -12.59 18.90 -1.72
N MET A 383 -12.97 18.01 -0.81
CA MET A 383 -13.05 18.32 0.62
C MET A 383 -12.11 17.40 1.40
N VAL A 384 -11.26 17.98 2.25
CA VAL A 384 -10.34 17.21 3.08
C VAL A 384 -10.49 17.60 4.55
N SER A 385 -10.36 16.63 5.46
CA SER A 385 -10.42 16.86 6.92
C SER A 385 -9.59 15.85 7.73
N ASP A 386 -8.71 16.34 8.60
CA ASP A 386 -7.98 15.57 9.64
C ASP A 386 -8.44 15.99 11.06
N VAL A 387 -9.66 16.54 11.18
CA VAL A 387 -10.18 17.06 12.45
C VAL A 387 -10.21 15.97 13.52
N ILE A 388 -9.79 16.33 14.73
CA ILE A 388 -9.94 15.47 15.91
C ILE A 388 -11.36 15.63 16.42
N ALA A 389 -12.21 14.64 16.15
CA ALA A 389 -13.56 14.57 16.68
C ALA A 389 -13.97 13.11 16.91
N TYR A 390 -15.09 12.94 17.59
CA TYR A 390 -15.73 11.63 17.73
C TYR A 390 -16.20 11.10 16.37
N PRO A 391 -16.21 9.77 16.17
CA PRO A 391 -16.69 9.12 14.95
C PRO A 391 -18.04 9.62 14.44
N GLU A 392 -19.00 9.88 15.33
CA GLU A 392 -20.33 10.38 14.98
C GLU A 392 -20.27 11.72 14.25
N LYS A 393 -19.37 12.63 14.67
CA LYS A 393 -19.17 13.92 13.97
C LYS A 393 -18.58 13.74 12.59
N THR A 394 -17.75 12.73 12.39
CA THR A 394 -17.22 12.38 11.07
C THR A 394 -18.32 11.83 10.17
N ILE A 395 -19.22 11.01 10.72
CA ILE A 395 -20.38 10.45 10.01
C ILE A 395 -21.34 11.58 9.61
N GLU A 396 -21.72 12.47 10.55
CA GLU A 396 -22.56 13.64 10.29
C GLU A 396 -21.97 14.53 9.19
N MET A 397 -20.66 14.80 9.25
CA MET A 397 -19.95 15.58 8.23
C MET A 397 -20.01 14.91 6.86
N LEU A 398 -19.67 13.61 6.76
CA LEU A 398 -19.71 12.90 5.49
C LEU A 398 -21.15 12.79 4.94
N ASP A 399 -22.16 12.59 5.80
CA ASP A 399 -23.57 12.59 5.40
C ASP A 399 -23.99 13.93 4.80
N PHE A 400 -23.69 15.04 5.48
CA PHE A 400 -24.02 16.39 5.01
C PHE A 400 -23.36 16.69 3.66
N TRP A 401 -22.06 16.44 3.53
CA TRP A 401 -21.32 16.71 2.30
C TRP A 401 -21.75 15.81 1.13
N CYS A 402 -22.03 14.53 1.39
CA CYS A 402 -22.45 13.59 0.35
C CYS A 402 -23.92 13.80 -0.08
N SER A 403 -24.84 14.06 0.85
CA SER A 403 -26.26 14.28 0.55
C SER A 403 -26.48 15.55 -0.28
N ASN A 404 -25.76 16.63 0.04
CA ASN A 404 -25.85 17.91 -0.68
C ASN A 404 -24.91 18.01 -1.89
N LYS A 405 -24.13 16.96 -2.19
CA LYS A 405 -23.20 16.92 -3.34
C LYS A 405 -22.17 18.06 -3.35
N LEU A 406 -21.71 18.48 -2.17
CA LEU A 406 -20.86 19.66 -2.02
C LEU A 406 -19.43 19.46 -2.50
N ALA A 407 -18.97 18.21 -2.66
CA ALA A 407 -17.65 17.89 -3.20
C ALA A 407 -17.66 16.67 -4.13
N LYS A 408 -16.81 16.69 -5.16
CA LYS A 408 -16.60 15.52 -6.05
C LYS A 408 -15.78 14.42 -5.38
N ASN A 409 -14.71 14.81 -4.69
CA ASN A 409 -13.81 13.91 -3.97
C ASN A 409 -13.66 14.35 -2.52
N MET A 410 -13.51 13.39 -1.60
CA MET A 410 -13.23 13.70 -0.20
C MET A 410 -12.19 12.75 0.39
N ILE A 411 -11.32 13.29 1.25
CA ILE A 411 -10.41 12.50 2.07
C ILE A 411 -10.59 12.94 3.53
N VAL A 412 -11.05 12.02 4.37
CA VAL A 412 -11.40 12.35 5.76
C VAL A 412 -10.80 11.30 6.69
N THR A 413 -10.19 11.71 7.79
CA THR A 413 -9.82 10.76 8.84
C THR A 413 -10.90 10.63 9.90
N MET A 414 -11.17 9.40 10.35
CA MET A 414 -11.99 9.13 11.53
C MET A 414 -11.09 8.70 12.68
N LYS A 415 -11.22 9.34 13.85
CA LYS A 415 -10.43 9.01 15.05
C LYS A 415 -11.21 8.05 15.94
N PHE A 416 -10.54 7.09 16.58
CA PHE A 416 -11.18 6.19 17.54
C PHE A 416 -10.85 6.54 18.99
N GLN A 417 -11.76 6.17 19.88
CA GLN A 417 -11.53 6.17 21.32
C GLN A 417 -11.03 4.80 21.79
N GLY A 418 -10.14 4.79 22.77
CA GLY A 418 -9.59 3.54 23.31
C GLY A 418 -8.64 2.83 22.34
N HIS A 419 -8.38 1.55 22.63
CA HIS A 419 -7.43 0.73 21.87
C HIS A 419 -8.10 -0.15 20.80
N GLU A 420 -9.41 -0.37 20.91
CA GLU A 420 -10.17 -1.22 20.00
C GLU A 420 -10.76 -0.41 18.84
N PRO A 421 -10.76 -0.96 17.60
CA PRO A 421 -11.38 -0.31 16.46
C PRO A 421 -12.90 -0.32 16.59
N ALA A 422 -13.56 0.80 16.29
CA ALA A 422 -15.01 0.87 16.24
C ALA A 422 -15.54 0.38 14.89
N LEU A 423 -15.44 -0.94 14.65
CA LEU A 423 -15.78 -1.56 13.35
C LEU A 423 -17.23 -1.28 12.91
N ASP A 424 -18.19 -1.26 13.85
CA ASP A 424 -19.59 -0.96 13.54
C ASP A 424 -19.82 0.50 13.11
N GLU A 425 -19.05 1.45 13.66
CA GLU A 425 -19.11 2.85 13.25
C GLU A 425 -18.48 3.05 11.86
N LEU A 426 -17.43 2.28 11.56
CA LEU A 426 -16.85 2.23 10.22
C LEU A 426 -17.86 1.73 9.19
N ASP A 427 -18.57 0.65 9.50
CA ASP A 427 -19.62 0.12 8.63
C ASP A 427 -20.73 1.14 8.41
N ARG A 428 -21.21 1.78 9.48
CA ARG A 428 -22.22 2.83 9.43
C ARG A 428 -21.76 3.97 8.52
N CYS A 429 -20.53 4.45 8.70
CA CYS A 429 -19.97 5.54 7.91
C CYS A 429 -19.86 5.19 6.42
N VAL A 430 -19.37 3.99 6.11
CA VAL A 430 -19.29 3.50 4.71
C VAL A 430 -20.67 3.41 4.08
N GLN A 431 -21.67 2.91 4.81
CA GLN A 431 -23.07 2.85 4.34
C GLN A 431 -23.64 4.26 4.10
N THR A 432 -23.43 5.18 5.04
CA THR A 432 -23.83 6.60 4.94
C THR A 432 -23.26 7.28 3.69
N VAL A 433 -22.01 7.02 3.33
CA VAL A 433 -21.43 7.57 2.10
C VAL A 433 -22.06 6.93 0.85
N ARG A 434 -22.23 5.60 0.87
CA ARG A 434 -22.67 4.82 -0.30
C ARG A 434 -24.12 5.06 -0.70
N GLN A 435 -25.03 5.28 0.25
CA GLN A 435 -26.43 5.61 -0.03
C GLN A 435 -26.58 6.87 -0.90
N HIS A 436 -25.61 7.78 -0.82
CA HIS A 436 -25.59 9.01 -1.61
C HIS A 436 -24.87 8.85 -2.96
N SER A 437 -24.79 7.66 -3.55
CA SER A 437 -24.10 7.44 -4.85
C SER A 437 -22.63 7.88 -4.88
N TYR A 438 -21.93 7.77 -3.74
CA TYR A 438 -20.48 7.87 -3.69
C TYR A 438 -19.83 6.48 -3.62
N SER A 439 -18.64 6.36 -4.20
CA SER A 439 -17.71 5.29 -3.86
C SER A 439 -16.97 5.67 -2.57
N CYS A 440 -16.70 4.68 -1.74
CA CYS A 440 -16.00 4.86 -0.48
C CYS A 440 -15.02 3.71 -0.30
N ARG A 441 -13.75 4.04 -0.06
CA ARG A 441 -12.70 3.10 0.31
C ARG A 441 -12.06 3.58 1.60
N VAL A 442 -11.83 2.68 2.55
CA VAL A 442 -11.29 3.03 3.87
C VAL A 442 -10.02 2.25 4.11
N LYS A 443 -8.94 2.91 4.55
CA LYS A 443 -7.67 2.25 4.85
C LYS A 443 -7.07 2.79 6.13
N HIS A 444 -6.41 1.91 6.88
CA HIS A 444 -5.43 2.25 7.91
C HIS A 444 -4.06 2.40 7.25
N PHE A 445 -3.67 3.63 6.94
CA PHE A 445 -2.39 3.87 6.30
C PHE A 445 -1.21 3.83 7.29
N PHE A 446 0.02 3.77 6.77
CA PHE A 446 1.21 3.66 7.60
C PHE A 446 1.39 4.88 8.52
N ASN A 447 1.02 6.08 8.08
CA ASN A 447 1.05 7.30 8.90
C ASN A 447 -0.23 7.53 9.71
N ASN A 448 -1.21 6.63 9.64
CA ASN A 448 -2.31 6.62 10.59
C ASN A 448 -1.86 6.06 11.95
N LYS A 449 -2.32 6.71 13.02
CA LYS A 449 -2.23 6.20 14.39
C LYS A 449 -3.56 5.52 14.76
N ASN A 450 -4.26 6.02 15.77
CA ASN A 450 -5.57 5.51 16.19
C ASN A 450 -6.71 6.14 15.37
N GLU A 451 -6.62 5.98 14.07
CA GLU A 451 -7.50 6.61 13.09
C GLU A 451 -7.48 5.82 11.79
N VAL A 452 -8.51 5.90 10.96
CA VAL A 452 -8.48 5.42 9.57
C VAL A 452 -8.79 6.56 8.61
N THR A 453 -8.45 6.37 7.34
CA THR A 453 -8.67 7.37 6.29
C THR A 453 -9.72 6.89 5.30
N PHE A 454 -10.81 7.64 5.20
CA PHE A 454 -11.87 7.49 4.21
C PHE A 454 -11.45 8.23 2.94
N MET A 455 -11.58 7.55 1.81
CA MET A 455 -11.39 8.09 0.46
C MET A 455 -12.71 7.94 -0.28
N VAL A 456 -13.32 9.07 -0.57
CA VAL A 456 -14.68 9.17 -1.09
C VAL A 456 -14.62 9.84 -2.46
N SER A 457 -15.35 9.30 -3.43
CA SER A 457 -15.42 9.88 -4.77
C SER A 457 -16.81 9.68 -5.34
N GLN A 458 -17.38 10.74 -5.89
CA GLN A 458 -18.70 10.72 -6.51
C GLN A 458 -18.69 9.69 -7.64
N LYS A 459 -19.68 8.80 -7.68
CA LYS A 459 -19.84 7.91 -8.83
C LYS A 459 -20.30 8.78 -10.01
N VAL A 460 -19.50 8.80 -11.07
CA VAL A 460 -19.98 9.31 -12.36
C VAL A 460 -20.94 8.24 -12.87
N LEU A 461 -22.23 8.59 -13.04
CA LEU A 461 -23.18 7.73 -13.73
C LEU A 461 -22.69 7.63 -15.18
N VAL A 462 -22.00 6.54 -15.50
CA VAL A 462 -21.74 6.14 -16.87
C VAL A 462 -22.81 5.12 -17.20
N ASP A 463 -23.70 5.46 -18.13
CA ASP A 463 -24.60 4.51 -18.77
C ASP A 463 -23.73 3.51 -19.55
N ASN A 464 -23.28 2.43 -18.89
CA ASN A 464 -23.12 1.07 -19.40
C ASN A 464 -22.11 0.23 -18.59
N GLU A 465 -22.50 -1.04 -18.43
CA GLU A 465 -21.71 -2.25 -18.14
C GLU A 465 -21.17 -2.50 -16.72
N ALA A 466 -21.97 -3.30 -15.99
CA ALA A 466 -21.58 -4.58 -15.41
C ALA A 466 -20.08 -4.82 -15.12
N SER A 467 -19.56 -4.21 -14.05
CA SER A 467 -18.39 -4.73 -13.35
C SER A 467 -18.78 -5.06 -11.90
N HIS A 468 -19.41 -6.22 -11.70
CA HIS A 468 -19.58 -6.83 -10.38
C HIS A 468 -18.21 -7.32 -9.89
N GLY A 469 -17.45 -6.38 -9.36
CA GLY A 469 -16.22 -6.64 -8.66
C GLY A 469 -16.32 -6.10 -7.26
N ILE A 470 -16.31 -7.00 -6.28
CA ILE A 470 -16.38 -6.70 -4.86
C ILE A 470 -15.26 -5.70 -4.50
N VAL A 471 -15.64 -4.45 -4.25
CA VAL A 471 -14.77 -3.36 -3.77
C VAL A 471 -15.38 -2.86 -2.47
N ASN A 472 -14.74 -3.21 -1.35
CA ASN A 472 -15.31 -3.21 -0.01
C ASN A 472 -16.73 -3.81 0.01
N THR A 473 -16.85 -5.13 0.10
CA THR A 473 -18.10 -5.76 0.55
C THR A 473 -18.60 -4.94 1.74
N PRO A 474 -19.84 -4.43 1.75
CA PRO A 474 -20.38 -3.93 3.00
C PRO A 474 -20.23 -5.07 4.02
N MET A 475 -19.67 -4.82 5.19
CA MET A 475 -19.52 -5.87 6.22
C MET A 475 -20.89 -6.25 6.84
N PHE A 476 -21.98 -5.88 6.18
CA PHE A 476 -23.34 -6.31 6.44
C PHE A 476 -24.09 -6.29 5.11
N GLN A 477 -24.52 -7.45 4.60
CA GLN A 477 -25.71 -7.48 3.76
C GLN A 477 -26.90 -7.56 4.71
N PRO A 478 -27.83 -6.59 4.72
CA PRO A 478 -29.11 -6.83 5.34
C PRO A 478 -29.73 -8.04 4.66
N ILE A 479 -30.03 -9.06 5.46
CA ILE A 479 -30.92 -10.14 5.07
C ILE A 479 -32.25 -9.47 4.68
N ASN A 480 -32.71 -9.68 3.45
CA ASN A 480 -34.12 -9.44 3.11
C ASN A 480 -34.98 -10.55 3.69
#